data_AF-A0A3M1VCV1-F1
#
_entry.id   AF-A0A3M1VCV1-F1
#
_cell.length_a   1.000
_cell.length_b   1.000
_cell.length_c   1.000
_cell.angle_alpha   90.00
_cell.angle_beta   90.00
_cell.angle_gamma   90.00
#
_symmetry.space_group_name_H-M   'P 1'
#
loop_
_entity.id
_entity.type
_entity.pdbx_description
1 polymer ?
#
loop_
_entity_poly.entity_id
_entity_poly.type
_entity_poly.pdbx_seq_one_letter_code
_entity_poly.pdbx_strand_id
1 'polypeptide(L)' 'MNPGIKRMLLASGAVAALVGIAAIVDIVAGIPFRGMVVMDVMFLVGAALVGFMVYDAYRDLAR' A
#
# COMPACT_ATOMS: atom_id res chain seq x y z
N MET A 1 21.56 7.95 -7.13
CA MET A 1 20.93 7.09 -6.10
C MET A 1 21.57 5.71 -6.18
N ASN A 2 21.99 5.13 -5.06
CA ASN A 2 22.44 3.73 -5.05
C ASN A 2 21.25 2.86 -5.49
N PRO A 3 21.30 2.14 -6.63
CA PRO A 3 20.16 1.43 -7.24
C PRO A 3 19.30 0.62 -6.26
N GLY A 4 19.85 0.18 -5.12
CA GLY A 4 19.10 -0.44 -4.02
C GLY A 4 17.93 0.38 -3.48
N ILE A 5 18.04 1.70 -3.31
CA ILE A 5 17.02 2.52 -2.62
C ILE A 5 15.73 2.70 -3.47
N LYS A 6 15.83 2.89 -4.80
CA LYS A 6 14.67 2.99 -5.72
C LYS A 6 14.00 1.64 -5.80
N ARG A 7 14.79 0.56 -5.88
CA ARG A 7 14.25 -0.80 -5.89
C ARG A 7 13.47 -1.08 -4.61
N MET A 8 14.02 -0.70 -3.46
CA MET A 8 13.34 -0.85 -2.18
C MET A 8 12.05 -0.01 -2.11
N LEU A 9 12.08 1.24 -2.56
CA LEU A 9 10.90 2.13 -2.57
C LEU A 9 9.80 1.65 -3.53
N LEU A 10 10.17 1.17 -4.73
CA LEU A 10 9.25 0.57 -5.68
C LEU A 10 8.68 -0.75 -5.16
N ALA A 11 9.50 -1.58 -4.52
CA ALA A 11 9.06 -2.85 -3.94
C ALA A 11 8.07 -2.62 -2.79
N SER A 12 8.36 -1.68 -1.87
CA SER A 12 7.46 -1.37 -0.77
C SER A 12 6.14 -0.77 -1.26
N GLY A 13 6.19 0.13 -2.25
CA GLY A 13 4.99 0.67 -2.90
C GLY A 13 4.15 -0.40 -3.60
N ALA A 14 4.78 -1.36 -4.29
CA ALA A 14 4.10 -2.46 -4.94
C ALA A 14 3.38 -3.38 -3.95
N VAL A 15 4.02 -3.72 -2.82
CA VAL A 15 3.40 -4.53 -1.76
C VAL A 15 2.23 -3.79 -1.11
N ALA A 16 2.37 -2.48 -0.85
CA ALA A 16 1.28 -1.68 -0.31
C ALA A 16 0.06 -1.63 -1.23
N ALA A 17 0.29 -1.51 -2.55
CA ALA A 17 -0.78 -1.56 -3.54
C ALA A 17 -1.51 -2.92 -3.54
N LEU A 18 -0.77 -4.03 -3.44
CA LEU A 18 -1.37 -5.37 -3.33
C LEU A 18 -2.22 -5.52 -2.07
N VAL A 19 -1.76 -4.99 -0.93
CA VAL A 19 -2.51 -5.00 0.34
C VAL A 19 -3.78 -4.15 0.22
N GLY A 20 -3.71 -2.97 -0.40
CA GLY A 20 -4.87 -2.12 -0.63
C GLY A 20 -5.93 -2.79 -1.53
N ILE A 21 -5.49 -3.48 -2.59
CA ILE A 21 -6.39 -4.26 -3.45
C ILE A 21 -7.01 -5.42 -2.67
N ALA A 22 -6.23 -6.15 -1.87
CA ALA A 22 -6.75 -7.24 -1.05
C ALA A 22 -7.79 -6.75 -0.02
N ALA A 23 -7.59 -5.58 0.58
CA ALA A 23 -8.57 -4.97 1.49
C ALA A 23 -9.86 -4.56 0.78
N ILE A 24 -9.77 -4.00 -0.44
CA ILE A 24 -10.95 -3.69 -1.26
C ILE A 24 -11.71 -4.97 -1.64
N VAL A 25 -10.98 -6.02 -2.02
CA VAL A 25 -11.58 -7.32 -2.36
C VAL A 25 -12.27 -7.93 -1.14
N ASP A 26 -11.71 -7.80 0.07
CA ASP A 26 -12.38 -8.31 1.28
C ASP A 26 -13.68 -7.56 1.58
N ILE A 27 -13.68 -6.22 1.44
CA ILE A 27 -14.90 -5.42 1.66
C ILE A 27 -16.02 -5.82 0.69
N VAL A 28 -15.68 -6.17 -0.56
CA VAL A 28 -16.68 -6.50 -1.61
C VAL A 28 -17.09 -7.96 -1.58
N ALA A 29 -16.16 -8.89 -1.36
CA ALA A 29 -16.39 -10.33 -1.47
C ALA A 29 -16.45 -11.07 -0.13
N GLY A 30 -16.02 -10.47 0.97
CA GLY A 30 -15.98 -11.06 2.33
C GLY A 30 -14.95 -12.18 2.50
N ILE A 31 -14.02 -12.33 1.55
CA ILE A 31 -12.97 -13.34 1.52
C ILE A 31 -11.66 -12.57 1.25
N PRO A 32 -10.60 -12.65 2.08
CA PRO A 32 -10.23 -13.67 3.08
C PRO A 32 -10.42 -13.35 4.59
N PHE A 33 -10.82 -12.15 5.00
CA PHE A 33 -10.89 -11.69 6.40
C PHE A 33 -12.28 -11.79 7.05
N ARG A 34 -13.26 -12.44 6.38
CA ARG A 34 -14.56 -12.87 6.94
C ARG A 34 -15.42 -11.73 7.52
N GLY A 35 -15.32 -10.52 6.97
CA GLY A 35 -16.21 -9.40 7.33
C GLY A 35 -15.81 -8.65 8.59
N MET A 36 -14.54 -8.70 9.00
CA MET A 36 -13.98 -7.80 10.00
C MET A 36 -13.74 -6.41 9.38
N VAL A 37 -14.82 -5.67 9.13
CA VAL A 37 -14.79 -4.36 8.43
C VAL A 37 -13.77 -3.38 9.00
N VAL A 38 -13.54 -3.41 10.33
CA VAL A 38 -12.53 -2.57 11.00
C VAL A 38 -11.12 -2.90 10.49
N MET A 39 -10.80 -4.19 10.30
CA MET A 39 -9.50 -4.64 9.80
C MET A 39 -9.28 -4.18 8.35
N ASP A 40 -10.31 -4.27 7.51
CA ASP A 40 -10.21 -3.88 6.10
C ASP A 40 -9.97 -2.39 5.95
N VAL A 41 -10.70 -1.57 6.72
CA VAL A 41 -10.50 -0.11 6.75
C VAL A 41 -9.08 0.24 7.23
N MET A 42 -8.57 -0.45 8.25
CA MET A 42 -7.19 -0.21 8.72
C MET A 42 -6.15 -0.59 7.66
N PHE A 43 -6.34 -1.69 6.92
CA PHE A 43 -5.46 -2.05 5.81
C PHE A 43 -5.55 -1.06 4.64
N LEU A 44 -6.75 -0.55 4.34
CA LEU A 44 -6.95 0.45 3.29
C LEU A 44 -6.28 1.78 3.64
N VAL A 45 -6.44 2.25 4.89
CA VAL A 45 -5.78 3.45 5.40
C VAL A 45 -4.26 3.26 5.43
N GLY A 46 -3.78 2.10 5.89
CA GLY A 46 -2.35 1.79 5.89
C GLY A 46 -1.75 1.76 4.47
N ALA A 47 -2.43 1.11 3.53
CA ALA A 47 -2.02 1.09 2.12
C ALA A 47 -2.00 2.49 1.50
N ALA A 48 -2.99 3.33 1.81
CA ALA A 48 -3.06 4.71 1.35
C ALA A 48 -1.91 5.57 1.91
N LEU A 49 -1.59 5.43 3.20
CA LEU A 49 -0.48 6.14 3.84
C LEU A 49 0.87 5.73 3.24
N VAL A 50 1.11 4.42 3.06
CA VAL A 50 2.35 3.94 2.44
C VAL A 50 2.45 4.40 0.98
N GLY A 51 1.35 4.38 0.23
CA GLY A 51 1.30 4.92 -1.13
C GLY A 51 1.64 6.41 -1.17
N PHE A 52 1.11 7.19 -0.23
CA PHE A 52 1.44 8.61 -0.09
C PHE A 52 2.93 8.82 0.24
N MET A 53 3.49 8.06 1.19
CA MET A 53 4.91 8.16 1.54
C MET A 53 5.84 7.78 0.38
N VAL A 54 5.49 6.75 -0.39
CA VAL A 54 6.24 6.36 -1.60
C VAL A 54 6.18 7.46 -2.66
N TYR A 55 5.02 8.07 -2.85
CA TYR A 55 4.84 9.20 -3.77
C TYR A 55 5.64 10.43 -3.34
N ASP A 56 5.59 10.78 -2.06
CA ASP A 56 6.32 11.92 -1.49
C ASP A 56 7.84 11.72 -1.61
N ALA A 57 8.34 10.54 -1.21
CA ALA A 57 9.74 10.17 -1.38
C ALA A 57 10.18 10.17 -2.86
N TYR A 58 9.30 9.80 -3.79
CA TYR A 58 9.59 9.88 -5.22
C TYR A 58 9.64 11.31 -5.73
N ARG A 59 8.76 12.20 -5.25
CA ARG A 59 8.74 13.63 -5.61
C ARG A 59 9.93 14.39 -5.05
N ASP A 60 10.29 14.14 -3.79
CA ASP A 60 11.48 14.73 -3.18
C ASP A 60 12.76 14.28 -3.89
N LEU A 61 12.80 13.05 -4.42
CA LEU A 61 13.92 12.57 -5.24
C LEU A 61 13.93 13.10 -6.68
N ALA A 62 12.82 13.64 -7.18
CA ALA A 62 12.71 14.21 -8.53
C ALA A 62 13.06 15.70 -8.56
N ARG A 63 13.20 16.33 -7.39
CA ARG A 63 13.81 17.66 -7.20
C ARG A 63 15.31 17.53 -7.01
#